data_AF-A0A1G4GXV8-F1
#
_entry.id   AF-A0A1G4GXV8-F1
#
_cell.length_a   1.000
_cell.length_b   1.000
_cell.length_c   1.000
_cell.angle_alpha   90.00
_cell.angle_beta   90.00
_cell.angle_gamma   90.00
#
_symmetry.space_group_name_H-M   'P 1'
#
loop_
_entity.id
_entity.type
_entity.pdbx_description
1 polymer ?
#
loop_
_entity_poly.entity_id
_entity_poly.type
_entity_poly.pdbx_seq_one_letter_code
_entity_poly.pdbx_strand_id
1 'polypeptide(L)'
;MSKAVQQIFEDYNRSRAQFTQSIYDMCLKAHHMEVIISTDIIMLLRPLILDKVPIVQQNATQILGKMASHSEEVALTILQNDVLPHLVYCLKHENKNYRKNCANTLRCLASHNAKLANLVAEEENCIDNLIDSLDEYDVRLKEACLNALCAIGKHDVDLSNQLMAKGIIPLVILSLQEKDTNLVRSSLNILTELSKHTNEIAKEVVDNNALPHLIKFLDHTDVQVKRYACNCLAQIAKHKEELTELIIESDVFPRVIYLLNDSDDVVKKNCANCLKEMSKHNEDICKIIARAGSLPFLCECIEQSSKGAVKLPAILCIGFIASFSESLSLNIILSNAIPILKKCLIGEEEDYIKASCVWAVGNIGKHSSSHAKKLSDENLLIILVNLYNANDSSDDLKKKVKLSFKGVIQKVTDLESLEPVFLKATAKLAKYCICQFAKIIPKSPAHKKAFIKSGCLKRLQEMKNSEEAKKVEMEINAINKSFPEDVVNYYTPGYSETLIKRIDQAGKS
;
A
#
# COMPACT_ATOMS: atom_id res chain seq x y z
N MET A 1 -66.12 -6.36 18.27
CA MET A 1 -65.17 -5.86 19.30
C MET A 1 -65.72 -4.53 19.81
N SER A 2 -65.75 -4.30 21.14
CA SER A 2 -66.22 -3.01 21.69
C SER A 2 -65.31 -1.87 21.20
N LYS A 3 -65.87 -0.73 20.80
CA LYS A 3 -65.10 0.45 20.34
C LYS A 3 -64.03 0.87 21.35
N ALA A 4 -64.29 0.71 22.65
CA ALA A 4 -63.33 1.01 23.71
C ALA A 4 -62.09 0.09 23.66
N VAL A 5 -62.27 -1.19 23.33
CA VAL A 5 -61.15 -2.14 23.19
C VAL A 5 -60.31 -1.80 21.96
N GLN A 6 -60.95 -1.46 20.84
CA GLN A 6 -60.23 -1.04 19.62
C GLN A 6 -59.37 0.21 19.87
N GLN A 7 -59.90 1.21 20.58
CA GLN A 7 -59.17 2.43 20.92
C GLN A 7 -57.89 2.14 21.71
N ILE A 8 -57.91 1.22 22.68
CA ILE A 8 -56.74 0.85 23.48
C ILE A 8 -55.61 0.28 22.58
N PHE A 9 -55.94 -0.60 21.64
CA PHE A 9 -54.95 -1.16 20.71
C PHE A 9 -54.43 -0.12 19.72
N GLU A 10 -55.28 0.80 19.26
CA GLU A 10 -54.86 1.91 18.39
C GLU A 10 -53.91 2.87 19.10
N ASP A 11 -54.19 3.22 20.36
CA ASP A 11 -53.33 4.09 21.17
C ASP A 11 -51.98 3.42 21.46
N TYR A 12 -51.97 2.10 21.71
CA TYR A 12 -50.74 1.33 21.86
C TYR A 12 -49.91 1.29 20.56
N ASN A 13 -50.55 1.08 19.40
CA ASN A 13 -49.88 1.12 18.11
C ASN A 13 -49.27 2.50 17.83
N ARG A 14 -50.03 3.57 18.09
CA ARG A 14 -49.58 4.95 17.92
C ARG A 14 -48.39 5.27 18.82
N SER A 15 -48.43 4.83 20.09
CA SER A 15 -47.37 5.07 21.06
C SER A 15 -46.05 4.42 20.63
N ARG A 16 -46.09 3.18 20.12
CA ARG A 16 -44.90 2.49 19.61
C ARG A 16 -44.32 3.14 18.36
N ALA A 17 -45.18 3.57 17.43
CA ALA A 17 -44.76 4.30 16.24
C ALA A 17 -44.09 5.63 16.62
N GLN A 18 -44.70 6.39 17.53
CA GLN A 18 -44.14 7.64 18.03
C GLN A 18 -42.81 7.43 18.76
N PHE A 19 -42.72 6.39 19.60
CA PHE A 19 -41.49 6.03 20.31
C PHE A 19 -40.34 5.75 19.34
N THR A 20 -40.53 4.80 18.43
CA THR A 20 -39.49 4.40 17.46
C THR A 20 -39.11 5.56 16.52
N GLN A 21 -40.08 6.37 16.09
CA GLN A 21 -39.77 7.55 15.28
C GLN A 21 -38.93 8.57 16.04
N SER A 22 -39.31 8.88 17.29
CA SER A 22 -38.59 9.87 18.11
C SER A 22 -37.16 9.43 18.39
N ILE A 23 -36.95 8.15 18.74
CA ILE A 23 -35.61 7.60 18.96
C ILE A 23 -34.79 7.62 17.66
N TYR A 24 -35.39 7.24 16.53
CA TYR A 24 -34.72 7.30 15.23
C TYR A 24 -34.24 8.71 14.89
N ASP A 25 -35.09 9.72 15.06
CA ASP A 25 -34.75 11.13 14.81
C ASP A 25 -33.63 11.62 15.74
N MET A 26 -33.59 11.12 16.98
CA MET A 26 -32.49 11.41 17.91
C MET A 26 -31.18 10.70 17.52
N CYS A 27 -31.22 9.45 17.03
CA CYS A 27 -30.05 8.73 16.53
C CYS A 27 -29.40 9.37 15.29
N LEU A 28 -30.14 10.20 14.55
CA LEU A 28 -29.58 11.02 13.46
C LEU A 28 -28.66 12.13 13.99
N LYS A 29 -28.79 12.51 15.27
CA LYS A 29 -28.01 13.56 15.93
C LYS A 29 -26.94 12.94 16.84
N ALA A 30 -25.67 13.13 16.48
CA ALA A 30 -24.54 12.47 17.16
C ALA A 30 -24.48 12.68 18.69
N HIS A 31 -24.88 13.86 19.19
CA HIS A 31 -24.83 14.20 20.62
C HIS A 31 -25.84 13.45 21.49
N HIS A 32 -26.89 12.86 20.92
CA HIS A 32 -27.86 12.07 21.66
C HIS A 32 -27.51 10.57 21.69
N MET A 33 -26.55 10.14 20.87
CA MET A 33 -26.25 8.71 20.69
C MET A 33 -25.74 8.06 21.98
N GLU A 34 -24.79 8.69 22.67
CA GLU A 34 -24.24 8.18 23.94
C GLU A 34 -25.31 8.05 25.03
N VAL A 35 -26.21 9.03 25.13
CA VAL A 35 -27.32 9.01 26.08
C VAL A 35 -28.28 7.87 25.75
N ILE A 36 -28.61 7.67 24.47
CA ILE A 36 -29.48 6.57 24.03
C ILE A 36 -28.84 5.21 24.34
N ILE A 37 -27.54 5.06 24.07
CA ILE A 37 -26.79 3.82 24.36
C ILE A 37 -26.79 3.50 25.86
N SER A 38 -26.78 4.52 26.73
CA SER A 38 -26.81 4.33 28.20
C SER A 38 -28.15 3.82 28.75
N THR A 39 -29.17 3.69 27.91
CA THR A 39 -30.50 3.18 28.28
C THR A 39 -30.70 1.72 27.84
N ASP A 40 -31.76 1.08 28.32
CA ASP A 40 -32.16 -0.28 27.91
C ASP A 40 -32.79 -0.34 26.49
N ILE A 41 -32.47 0.63 25.63
CA ILE A 41 -33.09 0.78 24.31
C ILE A 41 -32.94 -0.47 23.44
N ILE A 42 -31.81 -1.18 23.51
CA ILE A 42 -31.58 -2.41 22.72
C ILE A 42 -32.60 -3.48 23.09
N MET A 43 -32.87 -3.67 24.39
CA MET A 43 -33.87 -4.61 24.89
C MET A 43 -35.29 -4.19 24.49
N LEU A 44 -35.59 -2.89 24.49
CA LEU A 44 -36.89 -2.36 24.08
C LEU A 44 -37.12 -2.48 22.56
N LEU A 45 -36.07 -2.37 21.75
CA LEU A 45 -36.14 -2.47 20.30
C LEU A 45 -36.21 -3.92 19.81
N ARG A 46 -35.57 -4.87 20.50
CA ARG A 46 -35.57 -6.31 20.13
C ARG A 46 -36.97 -6.85 19.76
N PRO A 47 -38.02 -6.74 20.60
CA PRO A 47 -39.34 -7.23 20.23
C PRO A 47 -40.00 -6.41 19.10
N LEU A 48 -39.61 -5.15 18.93
CA LEU A 48 -40.17 -4.26 17.90
C LEU A 48 -39.65 -4.60 16.48
N ILE A 49 -38.56 -5.36 16.36
CA ILE A 49 -38.10 -5.94 15.08
C ILE A 49 -39.14 -6.89 14.46
N LEU A 50 -39.98 -7.53 15.28
CA LEU A 50 -41.06 -8.39 14.82
C LEU A 50 -42.44 -7.74 14.99
N ASP A 51 -42.49 -6.41 15.11
CA ASP A 51 -43.76 -5.70 15.27
C ASP A 51 -44.65 -5.85 14.03
N LYS A 52 -45.96 -5.96 14.25
CA LYS A 52 -46.96 -6.06 13.17
C LYS A 52 -47.11 -4.75 12.40
N VAL A 53 -46.73 -3.62 12.99
CA VAL A 53 -46.81 -2.29 12.38
C VAL A 53 -45.52 -2.04 11.58
N PRO A 54 -45.58 -1.93 10.23
CA PRO A 54 -44.38 -1.87 9.40
C PRO A 54 -43.43 -0.70 9.72
N ILE A 55 -43.97 0.46 10.10
CA ILE A 55 -43.14 1.63 10.43
C ILE A 55 -42.37 1.42 11.74
N VAL A 56 -42.98 0.79 12.74
CA VAL A 56 -42.33 0.44 14.01
C VAL A 56 -41.18 -0.53 13.75
N GLN A 57 -41.48 -1.55 12.95
CA GLN A 57 -40.53 -2.58 12.55
C GLN A 57 -39.30 -2.00 11.83
N GLN A 58 -39.54 -1.14 10.82
CA GLN A 58 -38.48 -0.50 10.05
C GLN A 58 -37.62 0.43 10.91
N ASN A 59 -38.26 1.28 11.72
CA ASN A 59 -37.55 2.22 12.58
C ASN A 59 -36.70 1.47 13.62
N ALA A 60 -37.24 0.42 14.24
CA ALA A 60 -36.50 -0.38 15.23
C ALA A 60 -35.21 -0.98 14.64
N THR A 61 -35.31 -1.61 13.47
CA THR A 61 -34.15 -2.18 12.76
C THR A 61 -33.14 -1.12 12.36
N GLN A 62 -33.60 0.03 11.83
CA GLN A 62 -32.69 1.11 11.43
C GLN A 62 -31.99 1.78 12.61
N ILE A 63 -32.67 1.93 13.76
CA ILE A 63 -32.04 2.43 15.00
C ILE A 63 -30.88 1.51 15.39
N LEU A 64 -31.10 0.19 15.42
CA LEU A 64 -30.06 -0.78 15.76
C LEU A 64 -28.88 -0.70 14.79
N GLY A 65 -29.13 -0.60 13.48
CA GLY A 65 -28.07 -0.43 12.48
C GLY A 65 -27.28 0.88 12.66
N LYS A 66 -27.95 1.97 13.04
CA LYS A 66 -27.32 3.27 13.28
C LYS A 66 -26.48 3.24 14.56
N MET A 67 -27.01 2.65 15.64
CA MET A 67 -26.29 2.42 16.89
C MET A 67 -25.05 1.54 16.69
N ALA A 68 -25.20 0.42 15.97
CA ALA A 68 -24.09 -0.47 15.63
C ALA A 68 -22.98 0.24 14.85
N SER A 69 -23.32 1.17 13.95
CA SER A 69 -22.31 1.92 13.17
C SER A 69 -21.51 2.93 14.00
N HIS A 70 -21.97 3.29 15.20
CA HIS A 70 -21.35 4.33 16.02
C HIS A 70 -20.12 3.84 16.80
N SER A 71 -20.19 2.62 17.35
CA SER A 71 -19.13 2.06 18.18
C SER A 71 -19.12 0.54 18.06
N GLU A 72 -17.91 -0.02 18.08
CA GLU A 72 -17.68 -1.46 18.17
C GLU A 72 -18.35 -2.05 19.42
N GLU A 73 -18.24 -1.36 20.57
CA GLU A 73 -18.80 -1.82 21.84
C GLU A 73 -20.33 -1.97 21.77
N VAL A 74 -21.00 -0.99 21.15
CA VAL A 74 -22.45 -1.00 20.95
C VAL A 74 -22.87 -2.12 20.00
N ALA A 75 -22.13 -2.32 18.91
CA ALA A 75 -22.38 -3.43 18.01
C ALA A 75 -22.26 -4.77 18.75
N LEU A 76 -21.23 -4.95 19.59
CA LEU A 76 -21.08 -6.15 20.43
C LEU A 76 -22.26 -6.32 21.40
N THR A 77 -22.70 -5.25 22.07
CA THR A 77 -23.87 -5.30 22.97
C THR A 77 -25.13 -5.70 22.22
N ILE A 78 -25.36 -5.19 21.00
CA ILE A 78 -26.50 -5.59 20.17
C ILE A 78 -26.44 -7.10 19.84
N LEU A 79 -25.26 -7.61 19.48
CA LEU A 79 -25.06 -9.04 19.18
C LEU A 79 -25.32 -9.92 20.41
N GLN A 80 -24.92 -9.47 21.60
CA GLN A 80 -25.14 -10.20 22.87
C GLN A 80 -26.61 -10.23 23.34
N ASN A 81 -27.51 -9.46 22.72
CA ASN A 81 -28.91 -9.34 23.09
C ASN A 81 -29.86 -10.17 22.21
N ASP A 82 -29.37 -11.24 21.55
CA ASP A 82 -30.09 -12.12 20.60
C ASP A 82 -30.90 -11.38 19.53
N VAL A 83 -30.36 -10.27 19.03
CA VAL A 83 -30.98 -9.51 17.94
C VAL A 83 -30.82 -10.23 16.59
N LEU A 84 -29.74 -10.99 16.41
CA LEU A 84 -29.39 -11.65 15.15
C LEU A 84 -30.46 -12.63 14.63
N PRO A 85 -30.99 -13.58 15.42
CA PRO A 85 -32.02 -14.50 14.95
C PRO A 85 -33.25 -13.77 14.37
N HIS A 86 -33.62 -12.64 14.99
CA HIS A 86 -34.76 -11.82 14.56
C HIS A 86 -34.45 -11.12 13.23
N LEU A 87 -33.24 -10.56 13.08
CA LEU A 87 -32.82 -9.91 11.83
C LEU A 87 -32.72 -10.92 10.67
N VAL A 88 -32.16 -12.11 10.92
CA VAL A 88 -32.00 -13.16 9.91
C VAL A 88 -33.35 -13.73 9.50
N TYR A 89 -34.27 -13.97 10.44
CA TYR A 89 -35.65 -14.33 10.15
C TYR A 89 -36.33 -13.29 9.23
N CYS A 90 -36.10 -12.01 9.51
CA CYS A 90 -36.67 -10.90 8.74
C CYS A 90 -36.08 -10.74 7.33
N LEU A 91 -34.96 -11.39 6.99
CA LEU A 91 -34.43 -11.39 5.62
C LEU A 91 -35.34 -12.10 4.62
N LYS A 92 -36.28 -12.95 5.07
CA LYS A 92 -37.28 -13.62 4.22
C LYS A 92 -38.64 -12.92 4.20
N HIS A 93 -38.74 -11.72 4.78
CA HIS A 93 -40.00 -11.00 4.91
C HIS A 93 -40.53 -10.50 3.55
N GLU A 94 -41.84 -10.56 3.29
CA GLU A 94 -42.43 -10.15 2.00
C GLU A 94 -42.08 -8.71 1.59
N ASN A 95 -41.91 -7.82 2.58
CA ASN A 95 -41.51 -6.44 2.36
C ASN A 95 -40.00 -6.28 2.08
N LYS A 96 -39.66 -6.05 0.82
CA LYS A 96 -38.28 -5.82 0.34
C LYS A 96 -37.56 -4.65 1.01
N ASN A 97 -38.26 -3.55 1.31
CA ASN A 97 -37.64 -2.42 2.00
C ASN A 97 -37.21 -2.79 3.42
N TYR A 98 -37.96 -3.68 4.05
CA TYR A 98 -37.64 -4.16 5.38
C TYR A 98 -36.44 -5.12 5.35
N ARG A 99 -36.42 -6.08 4.41
CA ARG A 99 -35.26 -6.95 4.17
C ARG A 99 -33.97 -6.16 3.96
N LYS A 100 -34.04 -5.10 3.15
CA LYS A 100 -32.94 -4.16 2.92
C LYS A 100 -32.45 -3.50 4.22
N ASN A 101 -33.36 -3.08 5.10
CA ASN A 101 -32.99 -2.51 6.40
C ASN A 101 -32.30 -3.55 7.30
N CYS A 102 -32.77 -4.80 7.29
CA CYS A 102 -32.13 -5.91 8.01
C CYS A 102 -30.72 -6.16 7.48
N ALA A 103 -30.53 -6.28 6.15
CA ALA A 103 -29.22 -6.45 5.53
C ALA A 103 -28.26 -5.30 5.87
N ASN A 104 -28.72 -4.04 5.81
CA ASN A 104 -27.91 -2.89 6.20
C ASN A 104 -27.54 -2.89 7.70
N THR A 105 -28.40 -3.43 8.55
CA THR A 105 -28.12 -3.57 9.99
C THR A 105 -27.07 -4.64 10.24
N LEU A 106 -27.18 -5.80 9.57
CA LEU A 106 -26.17 -6.87 9.61
C LEU A 106 -24.81 -6.36 9.10
N ARG A 107 -24.79 -5.56 8.02
CA ARG A 107 -23.60 -4.86 7.55
C ARG A 107 -22.96 -4.03 8.65
N CYS A 108 -23.73 -3.18 9.34
CA CYS A 108 -23.20 -2.31 10.40
C CYS A 108 -22.61 -3.13 11.56
N LEU A 109 -23.26 -4.25 11.93
CA LEU A 109 -22.78 -5.14 12.99
C LEU A 109 -21.46 -5.82 12.61
N ALA A 110 -21.31 -6.27 11.37
CA ALA A 110 -20.11 -6.96 10.89
C ALA A 110 -18.93 -6.03 10.51
N SER A 111 -19.14 -4.71 10.42
CA SER A 111 -18.19 -3.81 9.74
C SER A 111 -16.93 -3.42 10.50
N HIS A 112 -16.86 -3.66 11.81
CA HIS A 112 -15.78 -3.14 12.66
C HIS A 112 -14.53 -4.03 12.65
N ASN A 113 -14.71 -5.32 12.91
CA ASN A 113 -13.60 -6.26 13.03
C ASN A 113 -14.03 -7.72 12.78
N ALA A 114 -13.03 -8.61 12.70
CA ALA A 114 -13.22 -10.03 12.44
C ALA A 114 -14.10 -10.73 13.50
N LYS A 115 -14.02 -10.34 14.79
CA LYS A 115 -14.81 -10.97 15.86
C LYS A 115 -16.31 -10.73 15.65
N LEU A 116 -16.71 -9.50 15.38
CA LEU A 116 -18.13 -9.19 15.15
C LEU A 116 -18.62 -9.78 13.82
N ALA A 117 -17.79 -9.77 12.78
CA ALA A 117 -18.12 -10.42 11.51
C ALA A 117 -18.36 -11.93 11.68
N ASN A 118 -17.53 -12.62 12.47
CA ASN A 118 -17.71 -14.04 12.79
C ASN A 118 -19.01 -14.28 13.56
N LEU A 119 -19.33 -13.49 14.58
CA LEU A 119 -20.59 -13.61 15.32
C LEU A 119 -21.83 -13.45 14.42
N VAL A 120 -21.77 -12.54 13.43
CA VAL A 120 -22.86 -12.36 12.45
C VAL A 120 -22.93 -13.54 11.48
N ALA A 121 -21.79 -14.10 11.07
CA ALA A 121 -21.71 -15.22 10.13
C ALA A 121 -22.10 -16.57 10.75
N GLU A 122 -21.84 -16.77 12.04
CA GLU A 122 -22.19 -17.97 12.82
C GLU A 122 -23.71 -18.13 13.00
N GLU A 123 -24.48 -17.05 12.88
CA GLU A 123 -25.94 -17.11 12.94
C GLU A 123 -26.52 -17.94 11.79
N GLU A 124 -27.40 -18.88 12.14
CA GLU A 124 -27.92 -19.88 11.22
C GLU A 124 -28.63 -19.24 10.02
N ASN A 125 -28.30 -19.69 8.81
CA ASN A 125 -28.88 -19.19 7.55
C ASN A 125 -28.62 -17.69 7.26
N CYS A 126 -27.76 -17.00 8.01
CA CYS A 126 -27.47 -15.58 7.78
C CYS A 126 -26.86 -15.36 6.39
N ILE A 127 -25.75 -16.04 6.09
CA ILE A 127 -25.05 -15.95 4.80
C ILE A 127 -25.95 -16.46 3.67
N ASP A 128 -26.59 -17.62 3.87
CA ASP A 128 -27.47 -18.23 2.87
C ASP A 128 -28.60 -17.28 2.44
N ASN A 129 -29.33 -16.69 3.40
CA ASN A 129 -30.43 -15.78 3.09
C ASN A 129 -29.95 -14.49 2.38
N LEU A 130 -28.75 -14.01 2.70
CA LEU A 130 -28.15 -12.85 2.03
C LEU A 130 -27.76 -13.17 0.59
N ILE A 131 -27.21 -14.36 0.35
CA ILE A 131 -26.82 -14.85 -0.99
C ILE A 131 -28.06 -15.12 -1.84
N ASP A 132 -29.07 -15.82 -1.31
CA ASP A 132 -30.35 -16.08 -1.99
C ASP A 132 -31.03 -14.79 -2.46
N SER A 133 -30.87 -13.70 -1.69
CA SER A 133 -31.43 -12.39 -2.03
C SER A 133 -30.76 -11.73 -3.24
N LEU A 134 -29.61 -12.22 -3.71
CA LEU A 134 -28.92 -11.70 -4.90
C LEU A 134 -29.58 -12.16 -6.22
N ASP A 135 -30.32 -13.27 -6.20
CA ASP A 135 -31.07 -13.78 -7.35
C ASP A 135 -32.37 -13.01 -7.63
N GLU A 136 -32.79 -12.15 -6.70
CA GLU A 136 -34.02 -11.37 -6.86
C GLU A 136 -33.84 -10.14 -7.74
N TYR A 137 -34.90 -9.73 -8.46
CA TYR A 137 -34.87 -8.56 -9.34
C TYR A 137 -34.65 -7.19 -8.65
N ASP A 138 -34.75 -7.10 -7.33
CA ASP A 138 -34.67 -5.80 -6.63
C ASP A 138 -33.21 -5.35 -6.44
N VAL A 139 -32.77 -4.44 -7.29
CA VAL A 139 -31.42 -3.85 -7.28
C VAL A 139 -31.01 -3.30 -5.91
N ARG A 140 -31.92 -2.63 -5.19
CA ARG A 140 -31.57 -2.00 -3.90
C ARG A 140 -31.41 -3.03 -2.80
N LEU A 141 -32.16 -4.13 -2.86
CA LEU A 141 -31.97 -5.27 -1.98
C LEU A 141 -30.64 -5.98 -2.28
N LYS A 142 -30.33 -6.25 -3.56
CA LYS A 142 -29.03 -6.82 -3.97
C LYS A 142 -27.88 -5.99 -3.42
N GLU A 143 -27.95 -4.66 -3.57
CA GLU A 143 -26.92 -3.72 -3.09
C GLU A 143 -26.73 -3.84 -1.57
N ALA A 144 -27.81 -3.84 -0.78
CA ALA A 144 -27.72 -3.97 0.67
C ALA A 144 -27.16 -5.33 1.10
N CYS A 145 -27.57 -6.42 0.44
CA CYS A 145 -27.05 -7.76 0.71
C CYS A 145 -25.57 -7.90 0.35
N LEU A 146 -25.14 -7.39 -0.81
CA LEU A 146 -23.71 -7.38 -1.19
C LEU A 146 -22.87 -6.57 -0.20
N ASN A 147 -23.36 -5.42 0.26
CA ASN A 147 -22.64 -4.64 1.26
C ASN A 147 -22.54 -5.37 2.60
N ALA A 148 -23.57 -6.12 3.01
CA ALA A 148 -23.53 -6.96 4.21
C ALA A 148 -22.54 -8.11 4.08
N LEU A 149 -22.60 -8.85 2.98
CA LEU A 149 -21.67 -9.95 2.66
C LEU A 149 -20.22 -9.43 2.57
N CYS A 150 -20.01 -8.25 2.00
CA CYS A 150 -18.70 -7.60 1.96
C CYS A 150 -18.18 -7.27 3.38
N ALA A 151 -19.04 -6.76 4.27
CA ALA A 151 -18.66 -6.48 5.65
C ALA A 151 -18.29 -7.76 6.42
N ILE A 152 -18.96 -8.87 6.14
CA ILE A 152 -18.65 -10.18 6.73
C ILE A 152 -17.31 -10.69 6.19
N GLY A 153 -17.14 -10.74 4.87
CA GLY A 153 -15.96 -11.37 4.24
C GLY A 153 -14.66 -10.56 4.37
N LYS A 154 -14.71 -9.22 4.43
CA LYS A 154 -13.50 -8.38 4.31
C LYS A 154 -12.47 -8.53 5.42
N HIS A 155 -12.83 -9.06 6.58
CA HIS A 155 -11.95 -9.06 7.76
C HIS A 155 -11.13 -10.33 7.91
N ASP A 156 -11.64 -11.46 7.41
CA ASP A 156 -11.13 -12.78 7.76
C ASP A 156 -11.13 -13.71 6.55
N VAL A 157 -10.09 -14.55 6.47
CA VAL A 157 -9.88 -15.47 5.35
C VAL A 157 -10.87 -16.64 5.40
N ASP A 158 -11.21 -17.13 6.59
CA ASP A 158 -12.16 -18.24 6.75
C ASP A 158 -13.57 -17.78 6.38
N LEU A 159 -13.97 -16.56 6.80
CA LEU A 159 -15.24 -15.95 6.36
C LEU A 159 -15.29 -15.76 4.85
N SER A 160 -14.20 -15.28 4.24
CA SER A 160 -14.10 -15.19 2.79
C SER A 160 -14.31 -16.57 2.15
N ASN A 161 -13.62 -17.61 2.62
CA ASN A 161 -13.77 -18.97 2.11
C ASN A 161 -15.20 -19.53 2.29
N GLN A 162 -15.88 -19.21 3.38
CA GLN A 162 -17.29 -19.59 3.57
C GLN A 162 -18.20 -18.98 2.50
N LEU A 163 -18.01 -17.68 2.19
CA LEU A 163 -18.76 -17.02 1.12
C LEU A 163 -18.48 -17.66 -0.25
N MET A 164 -17.24 -18.05 -0.51
CA MET A 164 -16.85 -18.73 -1.75
C MET A 164 -17.47 -20.12 -1.87
N ALA A 165 -17.49 -20.90 -0.79
CA ALA A 165 -18.10 -22.23 -0.76
C ALA A 165 -19.61 -22.18 -1.06
N LYS A 166 -20.25 -21.03 -0.83
CA LYS A 166 -21.67 -20.77 -1.15
C LYS A 166 -21.89 -20.22 -2.58
N GLY A 167 -20.84 -20.10 -3.41
CA GLY A 167 -20.98 -19.70 -4.81
C GLY A 167 -21.28 -18.22 -5.03
N ILE A 168 -20.76 -17.32 -4.18
CA ILE A 168 -21.05 -15.88 -4.27
C ILE A 168 -20.54 -15.22 -5.56
N ILE A 169 -19.42 -15.67 -6.13
CA ILE A 169 -18.75 -14.98 -7.26
C ILE A 169 -19.64 -14.90 -8.50
N PRO A 170 -20.23 -15.99 -9.05
CA PRO A 170 -21.16 -15.90 -10.17
C PRO A 170 -22.27 -14.85 -9.99
N LEU A 171 -22.87 -14.78 -8.80
CA LEU A 171 -23.96 -13.84 -8.49
C LEU A 171 -23.48 -12.39 -8.46
N VAL A 172 -22.25 -12.16 -7.99
CA VAL A 172 -21.61 -10.84 -8.02
C VAL A 172 -21.30 -10.43 -9.47
N ILE A 173 -20.83 -11.36 -10.32
CA ILE A 173 -20.60 -11.09 -11.75
C ILE A 173 -21.91 -10.77 -12.47
N LEU A 174 -23.01 -11.47 -12.17
CA LEU A 174 -24.34 -11.11 -12.69
C LEU A 174 -24.77 -9.71 -12.23
N SER A 175 -24.50 -9.36 -10.97
CA SER A 175 -24.80 -8.03 -10.42
C SER A 175 -23.98 -6.91 -11.10
N LEU A 176 -22.79 -7.20 -11.61
CA LEU A 176 -21.99 -6.23 -12.40
C LEU A 176 -22.62 -5.91 -13.76
N GLN A 177 -23.49 -6.77 -14.30
CA GLN A 177 -24.11 -6.55 -15.61
C GLN A 177 -25.34 -5.63 -15.54
N GLU A 178 -25.82 -5.35 -14.33
CA GLU A 178 -26.93 -4.43 -14.08
C GLU A 178 -26.53 -2.98 -14.38
N LYS A 179 -27.52 -2.15 -14.72
CA LYS A 179 -27.27 -0.73 -15.08
C LYS A 179 -27.06 0.19 -13.88
N ASP A 180 -27.43 -0.25 -12.68
CA ASP A 180 -27.38 0.60 -11.48
C ASP A 180 -25.95 0.77 -10.98
N THR A 181 -25.49 2.01 -10.93
CA THR A 181 -24.12 2.33 -10.55
C THR A 181 -23.81 2.00 -9.08
N ASN A 182 -24.78 2.09 -8.16
CA ASN A 182 -24.53 1.75 -6.76
C ASN A 182 -24.33 0.25 -6.60
N LEU A 183 -25.14 -0.55 -7.28
CA LEU A 183 -24.96 -2.00 -7.30
C LEU A 183 -23.60 -2.37 -7.89
N VAL A 184 -23.22 -1.79 -9.04
CA VAL A 184 -21.90 -2.01 -9.65
C VAL A 184 -20.76 -1.66 -8.68
N ARG A 185 -20.85 -0.54 -7.95
CA ARG A 185 -19.87 -0.19 -6.92
C ARG A 185 -19.78 -1.25 -5.82
N SER A 186 -20.92 -1.69 -5.28
CA SER A 186 -20.97 -2.74 -4.25
C SER A 186 -20.43 -4.08 -4.73
N SER A 187 -20.74 -4.46 -5.97
CA SER A 187 -20.21 -5.67 -6.61
C SER A 187 -18.70 -5.59 -6.84
N LEU A 188 -18.16 -4.46 -7.30
CA LEU A 188 -16.71 -4.30 -7.45
C LEU A 188 -16.01 -4.27 -6.09
N ASN A 189 -16.62 -3.65 -5.09
CA ASN A 189 -16.07 -3.60 -3.74
C ASN A 189 -15.95 -4.99 -3.12
N ILE A 190 -17.00 -5.82 -3.18
CA ILE A 190 -16.91 -7.18 -2.62
C ILE A 190 -15.88 -8.05 -3.35
N LEU A 191 -15.77 -7.97 -4.69
CA LEU A 191 -14.71 -8.66 -5.43
C LEU A 191 -13.33 -8.21 -4.98
N THR A 192 -13.14 -6.90 -4.82
CA THR A 192 -11.87 -6.33 -4.34
C THR A 192 -11.51 -6.85 -2.95
N GLU A 193 -12.47 -6.82 -2.01
CA GLU A 193 -12.25 -7.24 -0.63
C GLU A 193 -12.01 -8.74 -0.52
N LEU A 194 -12.68 -9.58 -1.33
CA LEU A 194 -12.46 -11.02 -1.36
C LEU A 194 -11.10 -11.36 -2.00
N SER A 195 -10.79 -10.75 -3.16
CA SER A 195 -9.55 -11.02 -3.90
C SER A 195 -8.27 -10.66 -3.14
N LYS A 196 -8.31 -9.86 -2.05
CA LYS A 196 -7.09 -9.52 -1.30
C LYS A 196 -6.54 -10.68 -0.43
N HIS A 197 -7.38 -11.67 -0.11
CA HIS A 197 -7.13 -12.68 0.93
C HIS A 197 -6.24 -13.83 0.45
N THR A 198 -6.67 -14.59 -0.56
CA THR A 198 -5.94 -15.79 -1.02
C THR A 198 -5.86 -15.86 -2.54
N ASN A 199 -4.90 -16.64 -3.03
CA ASN A 199 -4.72 -16.89 -4.46
C ASN A 199 -5.90 -17.69 -5.04
N GLU A 200 -6.46 -18.61 -4.27
CA GLU A 200 -7.59 -19.46 -4.66
C GLU A 200 -8.83 -18.61 -4.95
N ILE A 201 -9.11 -17.61 -4.10
CA ILE A 201 -10.21 -16.68 -4.30
C ILE A 201 -9.98 -15.80 -5.53
N ALA A 202 -8.78 -15.25 -5.68
CA ALA A 202 -8.45 -14.43 -6.84
C ALA A 202 -8.54 -15.24 -8.15
N LYS A 203 -8.14 -16.51 -8.12
CA LYS A 203 -8.29 -17.44 -9.25
C LYS A 203 -9.76 -17.68 -9.58
N GLU A 204 -10.60 -17.98 -8.58
CA GLU A 204 -12.03 -18.19 -8.80
C GLU A 204 -12.71 -16.96 -9.42
N VAL A 205 -12.32 -15.74 -9.00
CA VAL A 205 -12.80 -14.49 -9.62
C VAL A 205 -12.43 -14.41 -11.10
N VAL A 206 -11.21 -14.80 -11.46
CA VAL A 206 -10.74 -14.81 -12.85
C VAL A 206 -11.44 -15.91 -13.66
N ASP A 207 -11.56 -17.12 -13.11
CA ASP A 207 -12.19 -18.28 -13.73
C ASP A 207 -13.69 -18.03 -14.02
N ASN A 208 -14.35 -17.19 -13.22
CA ASN A 208 -15.71 -16.68 -13.46
C ASN A 208 -15.77 -15.48 -14.43
N ASN A 209 -14.73 -15.27 -15.25
CA ASN A 209 -14.67 -14.27 -16.32
C ASN A 209 -14.87 -12.81 -15.84
N ALA A 210 -14.34 -12.45 -14.67
CA ALA A 210 -14.45 -11.08 -14.15
C ALA A 210 -13.59 -10.06 -14.91
N LEU A 211 -12.46 -10.47 -15.49
CA LEU A 211 -11.45 -9.55 -16.06
C LEU A 211 -12.00 -8.61 -17.15
N PRO A 212 -12.76 -9.08 -18.17
CA PRO A 212 -13.33 -8.19 -19.17
C PRO A 212 -14.26 -7.13 -18.57
N HIS A 213 -15.02 -7.49 -17.52
CA HIS A 213 -15.88 -6.55 -16.82
C HIS A 213 -15.05 -5.51 -16.05
N LEU A 214 -14.04 -5.95 -15.29
CA LEU A 214 -13.15 -5.05 -14.54
C LEU A 214 -12.47 -4.03 -15.46
N ILE A 215 -11.97 -4.47 -16.62
CA ILE A 215 -11.28 -3.60 -17.58
C ILE A 215 -12.27 -2.62 -18.22
N LYS A 216 -13.49 -3.06 -18.57
CA LYS A 216 -14.55 -2.17 -19.06
C LYS A 216 -14.88 -1.06 -18.06
N PHE A 217 -14.88 -1.38 -16.76
CA PHE A 217 -15.20 -0.41 -15.71
C PHE A 217 -14.09 0.63 -15.44
N LEU A 218 -12.88 0.45 -15.99
CA LEU A 218 -11.83 1.48 -15.95
C LEU A 218 -12.22 2.74 -16.75
N ASP A 219 -13.04 2.59 -17.79
CA ASP A 219 -13.51 3.70 -18.63
C ASP A 219 -14.83 4.32 -18.11
N HIS A 220 -15.29 3.92 -16.92
CA HIS A 220 -16.56 4.38 -16.37
C HIS A 220 -16.49 5.84 -15.90
N THR A 221 -17.58 6.59 -16.09
CA THR A 221 -17.67 8.01 -15.70
C THR A 221 -17.61 8.22 -14.18
N ASP A 222 -18.16 7.27 -13.43
CA ASP A 222 -18.11 7.26 -11.98
C ASP A 222 -16.73 6.94 -11.42
N VAL A 223 -16.22 7.84 -10.58
CA VAL A 223 -14.89 7.71 -9.96
C VAL A 223 -14.80 6.53 -9.00
N GLN A 224 -15.85 6.21 -8.23
CA GLN A 224 -15.80 5.08 -7.29
C GLN A 224 -15.74 3.75 -8.03
N VAL A 225 -16.46 3.62 -9.14
CA VAL A 225 -16.37 2.44 -10.03
C VAL A 225 -14.93 2.26 -10.53
N LYS A 226 -14.29 3.33 -11.04
CA LYS A 226 -12.86 3.27 -11.46
C LYS A 226 -11.93 2.87 -10.31
N ARG A 227 -12.12 3.44 -9.12
CA ARG A 227 -11.33 3.14 -7.93
C ARG A 227 -11.40 1.66 -7.57
N TYR A 228 -12.61 1.08 -7.49
CA TYR A 228 -12.79 -0.33 -7.14
C TYR A 228 -12.32 -1.27 -8.25
N ALA A 229 -12.66 -0.99 -9.51
CA ALA A 229 -12.22 -1.81 -10.64
C ALA A 229 -10.70 -1.92 -10.71
N CYS A 230 -10.00 -0.79 -10.60
CA CYS A 230 -8.54 -0.78 -10.62
C CYS A 230 -7.92 -1.42 -9.36
N ASN A 231 -8.50 -1.21 -8.18
CA ASN A 231 -8.02 -1.86 -6.96
C ASN A 231 -8.22 -3.38 -7.04
N CYS A 232 -9.34 -3.86 -7.57
CA CYS A 232 -9.61 -5.29 -7.78
C CYS A 232 -8.54 -5.92 -8.66
N LEU A 233 -8.21 -5.30 -9.81
CA LEU A 233 -7.12 -5.76 -10.68
C LEU A 233 -5.78 -5.82 -9.93
N ALA A 234 -5.49 -4.85 -9.06
CA ALA A 234 -4.28 -4.87 -8.24
C ALA A 234 -4.30 -6.00 -7.18
N GLN A 235 -5.45 -6.29 -6.55
CA GLN A 235 -5.56 -7.40 -5.60
C GLN A 235 -5.41 -8.77 -6.28
N ILE A 236 -5.91 -8.93 -7.51
CA ILE A 236 -5.71 -10.13 -8.31
C ILE A 236 -4.22 -10.27 -8.71
N ALA A 237 -3.62 -9.19 -9.23
CA ALA A 237 -2.22 -9.17 -9.66
C ALA A 237 -1.20 -9.42 -8.53
N LYS A 238 -1.58 -9.21 -7.27
CA LYS A 238 -0.72 -9.42 -6.09
C LYS A 238 -0.34 -10.90 -5.88
N HIS A 239 -1.16 -11.85 -6.38
CA HIS A 239 -1.01 -13.28 -6.10
C HIS A 239 -0.03 -13.96 -7.06
N LYS A 240 -0.39 -15.11 -7.67
CA LYS A 240 0.53 -15.82 -8.58
C LYS A 240 0.70 -15.08 -9.91
N GLU A 241 1.86 -15.29 -10.53
CA GLU A 241 2.20 -14.70 -11.83
C GLU A 241 1.21 -15.10 -12.95
N GLU A 242 0.68 -16.32 -12.92
CA GLU A 242 -0.37 -16.83 -13.83
C GLU A 242 -1.58 -15.87 -13.89
N LEU A 243 -2.02 -15.33 -12.74
CA LEU A 243 -3.14 -14.39 -12.71
C LEU A 243 -2.76 -13.03 -13.31
N THR A 244 -1.50 -12.62 -13.17
CA THR A 244 -0.99 -11.41 -13.81
C THR A 244 -0.93 -11.58 -15.33
N GLU A 245 -0.51 -12.74 -15.82
CA GLU A 245 -0.51 -13.06 -17.25
C GLU A 245 -1.91 -12.97 -17.85
N LEU A 246 -2.92 -13.54 -17.17
CA LEU A 246 -4.33 -13.43 -17.60
C LEU A 246 -4.83 -11.97 -17.64
N ILE A 247 -4.43 -11.13 -16.67
CA ILE A 247 -4.75 -9.70 -16.71
C ILE A 247 -4.09 -9.01 -17.92
N ILE A 248 -2.85 -9.37 -18.24
CA ILE A 248 -2.11 -8.83 -19.38
C ILE A 248 -2.78 -9.23 -20.71
N GLU A 249 -3.15 -10.52 -20.85
CA GLU A 249 -3.85 -11.05 -22.01
C GLU A 249 -5.21 -10.39 -22.25
N SER A 250 -5.81 -9.84 -21.19
CA SER A 250 -7.08 -9.10 -21.26
C SER A 250 -6.93 -7.64 -21.72
N ASP A 251 -5.75 -7.22 -22.19
CA ASP A 251 -5.46 -5.87 -22.71
C ASP A 251 -5.65 -4.73 -21.68
N VAL A 252 -5.14 -4.95 -20.46
CA VAL A 252 -5.29 -3.99 -19.35
C VAL A 252 -4.52 -2.66 -19.57
N PHE A 253 -3.39 -2.72 -20.28
CA PHE A 253 -2.38 -1.64 -20.26
C PHE A 253 -2.86 -0.29 -20.81
N PRO A 254 -3.55 -0.21 -21.97
CA PRO A 254 -3.98 1.08 -22.50
C PRO A 254 -4.82 1.88 -21.49
N ARG A 255 -5.71 1.21 -20.76
CA ARG A 255 -6.61 1.83 -19.78
C ARG A 255 -5.86 2.23 -18.51
N VAL A 256 -5.07 1.31 -17.94
CA VAL A 256 -4.33 1.59 -16.70
C VAL A 256 -3.28 2.69 -16.90
N ILE A 257 -2.61 2.74 -18.05
CA ILE A 257 -1.64 3.79 -18.37
C ILE A 257 -2.33 5.15 -18.52
N TYR A 258 -3.47 5.20 -19.22
CA TYR A 258 -4.26 6.43 -19.34
C TYR A 258 -4.70 6.97 -17.96
N LEU A 259 -5.16 6.08 -17.07
CA LEU A 259 -5.63 6.43 -15.74
C LEU A 259 -4.52 6.82 -14.73
N LEU A 260 -3.23 6.64 -15.06
CA LEU A 260 -2.14 7.19 -14.23
C LEU A 260 -2.17 8.73 -14.15
N ASN A 261 -2.83 9.38 -15.11
CA ASN A 261 -3.04 10.82 -15.17
C ASN A 261 -4.49 11.25 -14.85
N ASP A 262 -5.31 10.37 -14.26
CA ASP A 262 -6.70 10.68 -13.90
C ASP A 262 -6.79 11.85 -12.91
N SER A 263 -7.85 12.66 -12.94
CA SER A 263 -8.05 13.73 -11.95
C SER A 263 -8.10 13.24 -10.49
N ASP A 264 -8.44 11.98 -10.26
CA ASP A 264 -8.60 11.39 -8.93
C ASP A 264 -7.33 10.70 -8.42
N ASP A 265 -6.78 11.20 -7.31
CA ASP A 265 -5.58 10.67 -6.66
C ASP A 265 -5.67 9.17 -6.30
N VAL A 266 -6.87 8.68 -5.92
CA VAL A 266 -7.03 7.28 -5.53
C VAL A 266 -7.02 6.38 -6.76
N VAL A 267 -7.60 6.83 -7.88
CA VAL A 267 -7.48 6.14 -9.18
C VAL A 267 -6.01 6.08 -9.60
N LYS A 268 -5.28 7.20 -9.62
CA LYS A 268 -3.83 7.22 -9.95
C LYS A 268 -3.05 6.22 -9.09
N LYS A 269 -3.28 6.27 -7.76
CA LYS A 269 -2.63 5.38 -6.79
C LYS A 269 -2.94 3.92 -7.08
N ASN A 270 -4.19 3.57 -7.36
CA ASN A 270 -4.60 2.19 -7.63
C ASN A 270 -4.01 1.69 -8.96
N CYS A 271 -3.95 2.53 -10.00
CA CYS A 271 -3.31 2.19 -11.28
C CYS A 271 -1.81 1.92 -11.11
N ALA A 272 -1.11 2.82 -10.43
CA ALA A 272 0.29 2.62 -10.09
C ALA A 272 0.50 1.38 -9.21
N ASN A 273 -0.42 1.10 -8.29
CA ASN A 273 -0.39 -0.09 -7.45
C ASN A 273 -0.59 -1.37 -8.26
N CYS A 274 -1.49 -1.37 -9.25
CA CYS A 274 -1.71 -2.49 -10.16
C CYS A 274 -0.43 -2.84 -10.93
N LEU A 275 0.18 -1.85 -11.61
CA LEU A 275 1.46 -2.04 -12.31
C LEU A 275 2.58 -2.49 -11.38
N LYS A 276 2.61 -1.95 -10.16
CA LYS A 276 3.58 -2.35 -9.13
C LYS A 276 3.40 -3.80 -8.71
N GLU A 277 2.19 -4.28 -8.46
CA GLU A 277 1.95 -5.69 -8.11
C GLU A 277 2.37 -6.62 -9.25
N MET A 278 2.02 -6.29 -10.49
CA MET A 278 2.46 -7.05 -11.67
C MET A 278 3.99 -7.10 -11.79
N SER A 279 4.67 -5.97 -11.54
CA SER A 279 6.13 -5.87 -11.66
C SER A 279 6.93 -6.67 -10.63
N LYS A 280 6.29 -7.29 -9.62
CA LYS A 280 7.00 -8.07 -8.60
C LYS A 280 7.39 -9.48 -9.05
N HIS A 281 6.69 -10.03 -10.03
CA HIS A 281 6.74 -11.45 -10.34
C HIS A 281 8.03 -11.86 -11.04
N ASN A 282 8.21 -11.42 -12.29
CA ASN A 282 9.33 -11.84 -13.11
C ASN A 282 9.77 -10.75 -14.10
N GLU A 283 10.93 -11.00 -14.73
CA GLU A 283 11.52 -10.06 -15.69
C GLU A 283 10.66 -9.91 -16.95
N ASP A 284 9.99 -10.96 -17.42
CA ASP A 284 9.23 -10.93 -18.67
C ASP A 284 7.97 -10.06 -18.56
N ILE A 285 7.25 -10.14 -17.43
CA ILE A 285 6.18 -9.21 -17.10
C ILE A 285 6.72 -7.77 -17.07
N CYS A 286 7.89 -7.53 -16.45
CA CYS A 286 8.49 -6.19 -16.45
C CYS A 286 8.86 -5.70 -17.87
N LYS A 287 9.33 -6.57 -18.76
CA LYS A 287 9.57 -6.25 -20.17
C LYS A 287 8.27 -5.87 -20.88
N ILE A 288 7.17 -6.58 -20.62
CA ILE A 288 5.85 -6.25 -21.19
C ILE A 288 5.38 -4.88 -20.69
N ILE A 289 5.44 -4.63 -19.37
CA ILE A 289 5.08 -3.34 -18.75
C ILE A 289 5.87 -2.19 -19.37
N ALA A 290 7.18 -2.37 -19.57
CA ALA A 290 8.04 -1.36 -20.19
C ALA A 290 7.69 -1.14 -21.68
N ARG A 291 7.47 -2.22 -22.44
CA ARG A 291 7.08 -2.17 -23.87
C ARG A 291 5.71 -1.54 -24.10
N ALA A 292 4.80 -1.66 -23.13
CA ALA A 292 3.49 -1.00 -23.14
C ALA A 292 3.60 0.53 -23.00
N GLY A 293 4.78 1.09 -22.73
CA GLY A 293 4.99 2.53 -22.64
C GLY A 293 4.59 3.13 -21.30
N SER A 294 4.53 2.35 -20.22
CA SER A 294 4.09 2.81 -18.90
C SER A 294 5.09 3.72 -18.16
N LEU A 295 6.39 3.61 -18.45
CA LEU A 295 7.45 4.26 -17.67
C LEU A 295 7.36 5.81 -17.63
N PRO A 296 7.11 6.52 -18.76
CA PRO A 296 6.93 7.97 -18.72
C PRO A 296 5.72 8.40 -17.88
N PHE A 297 4.61 7.66 -17.93
CA PHE A 297 3.40 7.95 -17.15
C PHE A 297 3.58 7.66 -15.67
N LEU A 298 4.36 6.63 -15.31
CA LEU A 298 4.77 6.40 -13.92
C LEU A 298 5.62 7.58 -13.40
N CYS A 299 6.51 8.10 -14.24
CA CYS A 299 7.33 9.26 -13.91
C CYS A 299 6.49 10.53 -13.74
N GLU A 300 5.54 10.78 -14.65
CA GLU A 300 4.59 11.89 -14.57
C GLU A 300 3.71 11.81 -13.33
N CYS A 301 3.22 10.62 -12.98
CA CYS A 301 2.44 10.36 -11.76
C CYS A 301 3.23 10.74 -10.49
N ILE A 302 4.53 10.44 -10.44
CA ILE A 302 5.41 10.84 -9.32
C ILE A 302 5.60 12.36 -9.28
N GLU A 303 5.78 12.99 -10.44
CA GLU A 303 6.06 14.43 -10.52
C GLU A 303 4.85 15.31 -10.22
N GLN A 304 3.66 14.94 -10.71
CA GLN A 304 2.44 15.75 -10.59
C GLN A 304 1.74 15.59 -9.25
N SER A 305 1.94 14.47 -8.55
CA SER A 305 1.26 14.22 -7.29
C SER A 305 1.82 15.13 -6.19
N SER A 306 0.95 15.80 -5.44
CA SER A 306 1.36 16.53 -4.22
C SER A 306 1.41 15.63 -2.99
N LYS A 307 0.71 14.48 -3.05
CA LYS A 307 0.60 13.54 -1.94
C LYS A 307 1.57 12.39 -2.11
N GLY A 308 2.46 12.24 -1.14
CA GLY A 308 3.43 11.17 -1.09
C GLY A 308 2.85 9.75 -1.21
N ALA A 309 1.67 9.51 -0.62
CA ALA A 309 0.96 8.22 -0.70
C ALA A 309 0.56 7.82 -2.14
N VAL A 310 0.38 8.79 -3.05
CA VAL A 310 0.08 8.53 -4.48
C VAL A 310 1.36 8.19 -5.25
N LYS A 311 2.49 8.80 -4.88
CA LYS A 311 3.80 8.55 -5.50
C LYS A 311 4.34 7.17 -5.18
N LEU A 312 4.10 6.69 -3.96
CA LEU A 312 4.74 5.49 -3.41
C LEU A 312 4.61 4.25 -4.31
N PRO A 313 3.42 3.86 -4.82
CA PRO A 313 3.33 2.69 -5.69
C PRO A 313 4.07 2.86 -7.02
N ALA A 314 4.08 4.07 -7.59
CA ALA A 314 4.80 4.34 -8.84
C ALA A 314 6.33 4.26 -8.65
N ILE A 315 6.85 4.80 -7.54
CA ILE A 315 8.26 4.68 -7.17
C ILE A 315 8.66 3.22 -7.01
N LEU A 316 7.83 2.43 -6.32
CA LEU A 316 8.07 1.01 -6.11
C LEU A 316 8.02 0.23 -7.43
N CYS A 317 7.08 0.53 -8.33
CA CYS A 317 7.01 -0.08 -9.66
C CYS A 317 8.30 0.14 -10.45
N ILE A 318 8.77 1.40 -10.52
CA ILE A 318 10.05 1.73 -11.16
C ILE A 318 11.20 0.94 -10.51
N GLY A 319 11.24 0.86 -9.18
CA GLY A 319 12.27 0.13 -8.46
C GLY A 319 12.25 -1.38 -8.69
N PHE A 320 11.07 -2.01 -8.83
CA PHE A 320 10.94 -3.43 -9.17
C PHE A 320 11.39 -3.70 -10.60
N ILE A 321 10.92 -2.93 -11.58
CA ILE A 321 11.34 -3.05 -12.98
C ILE A 321 12.85 -2.87 -13.11
N ALA A 322 13.42 -1.86 -12.45
CA ALA A 322 14.87 -1.63 -12.44
C ALA A 322 15.65 -2.79 -11.78
N SER A 323 15.02 -3.60 -10.94
CA SER A 323 15.76 -4.60 -10.13
C SER A 323 16.20 -5.84 -10.92
N PHE A 324 15.50 -6.16 -12.02
CA PHE A 324 15.67 -7.42 -12.75
C PHE A 324 16.85 -7.43 -13.72
N SER A 325 17.00 -6.41 -14.57
CA SER A 325 18.06 -6.41 -15.58
C SER A 325 18.56 -5.03 -15.98
N GLU A 326 19.76 -5.02 -16.56
CA GLU A 326 20.42 -3.80 -17.02
C GLU A 326 19.61 -3.10 -18.12
N SER A 327 18.97 -3.85 -19.03
CA SER A 327 18.16 -3.27 -20.12
C SER A 327 16.90 -2.59 -19.61
N LEU A 328 16.22 -3.17 -18.63
CA LEU A 328 15.06 -2.57 -17.98
C LEU A 328 15.45 -1.31 -17.19
N SER A 329 16.57 -1.36 -16.47
CA SER A 329 17.12 -0.18 -15.80
C SER A 329 17.45 0.94 -16.80
N LEU A 330 18.03 0.60 -17.96
CA LEU A 330 18.32 1.57 -19.01
C LEU A 330 17.05 2.23 -19.54
N ASN A 331 15.97 1.48 -19.76
CA ASN A 331 14.68 2.04 -20.19
C ASN A 331 14.12 3.06 -19.18
N ILE A 332 14.31 2.81 -17.88
CA ILE A 332 13.93 3.75 -16.80
C ILE A 332 14.78 5.02 -16.85
N ILE A 333 16.10 4.89 -17.10
CA ILE A 333 16.99 6.04 -17.28
C ILE A 333 16.54 6.88 -18.48
N LEU A 334 16.24 6.23 -19.61
CA LEU A 334 15.78 6.90 -20.84
C LEU A 334 14.41 7.58 -20.67
N SER A 335 13.60 7.12 -19.72
CA SER A 335 12.31 7.72 -19.35
C SER A 335 12.44 8.93 -18.41
N ASN A 336 13.66 9.44 -18.18
CA ASN A 336 13.94 10.57 -17.30
C ASN A 336 13.54 10.37 -15.82
N ALA A 337 13.54 9.12 -15.33
CA ALA A 337 13.15 8.83 -13.95
C ALA A 337 14.13 9.38 -12.89
N ILE A 338 15.43 9.50 -13.21
CA ILE A 338 16.47 9.87 -12.24
C ILE A 338 16.26 11.29 -11.68
N PRO A 339 16.10 12.35 -12.49
CA PRO A 339 15.83 13.70 -11.97
C PRO A 339 14.52 13.78 -11.17
N ILE A 340 13.50 13.01 -11.57
CA ILE A 340 12.20 12.98 -10.87
C ILE A 340 12.34 12.33 -9.49
N LEU A 341 13.03 11.19 -9.41
CA LEU A 341 13.33 10.54 -8.13
C LEU A 341 14.20 11.40 -7.23
N LYS A 342 15.15 12.16 -7.79
CA LYS A 342 15.95 13.15 -7.05
C LYS A 342 15.08 14.27 -6.47
N LYS A 343 14.20 14.86 -7.27
CA LYS A 343 13.25 15.89 -6.81
C LYS A 343 12.35 15.36 -5.69
N CYS A 344 11.88 14.11 -5.84
CA CYS A 344 11.10 13.42 -4.81
C CYS A 344 11.92 13.21 -3.52
N LEU A 345 13.17 12.75 -3.60
CA LEU A 345 14.05 12.56 -2.43
C LEU A 345 14.29 13.85 -1.63
N ILE A 346 14.34 15.00 -2.31
CA ILE A 346 14.60 16.30 -1.69
C ILE A 346 13.30 16.93 -1.16
N GLY A 347 12.19 16.77 -1.88
CA GLY A 347 10.94 17.48 -1.61
C GLY A 347 9.97 16.78 -0.66
N GLU A 348 10.07 15.46 -0.49
CA GLU A 348 9.19 14.74 0.43
C GLU A 348 9.61 14.95 1.89
N GLU A 349 8.65 14.95 2.81
CA GLU A 349 8.94 15.00 4.25
C GLU A 349 9.01 13.58 4.81
N GLU A 350 8.11 12.70 4.38
CA GLU A 350 7.94 11.37 4.94
C GLU A 350 9.05 10.40 4.53
N ASP A 351 9.73 9.90 5.55
CA ASP A 351 10.88 9.02 5.40
C ASP A 351 10.58 7.71 4.67
N TYR A 352 9.38 7.13 4.81
CA TYR A 352 9.03 5.89 4.12
C TYR A 352 8.99 6.07 2.58
N ILE A 353 8.77 7.29 2.11
CA ILE A 353 8.77 7.64 0.68
C ILE A 353 10.19 7.86 0.22
N LYS A 354 10.99 8.63 0.97
CA LYS A 354 12.44 8.78 0.72
C LYS A 354 13.11 7.41 0.66
N ALA A 355 12.78 6.53 1.60
CA ALA A 355 13.30 5.17 1.70
C ALA A 355 12.99 4.36 0.44
N SER A 356 11.77 4.46 -0.08
CA SER A 356 11.36 3.83 -1.34
C SER A 356 12.09 4.42 -2.56
N CYS A 357 12.25 5.74 -2.63
CA CYS A 357 13.02 6.40 -3.69
C CYS A 357 14.49 5.98 -3.68
N VAL A 358 15.12 5.94 -2.50
CA VAL A 358 16.51 5.47 -2.33
C VAL A 358 16.67 4.03 -2.81
N TRP A 359 15.70 3.17 -2.51
CA TRP A 359 15.71 1.79 -2.97
C TRP A 359 15.59 1.69 -4.50
N ALA A 360 14.67 2.45 -5.11
CA ALA A 360 14.53 2.50 -6.57
C ALA A 360 15.81 3.02 -7.25
N VAL A 361 16.39 4.12 -6.76
CA VAL A 361 17.68 4.67 -7.24
C VAL A 361 18.80 3.63 -7.12
N GLY A 362 18.87 2.89 -6.02
CA GLY A 362 19.84 1.82 -5.83
C GLY A 362 19.70 0.71 -6.86
N ASN A 363 18.47 0.29 -7.16
CA ASN A 363 18.20 -0.72 -8.19
C ASN A 363 18.55 -0.23 -9.60
N ILE A 364 18.36 1.06 -9.90
CA ILE A 364 18.75 1.64 -11.18
C ILE A 364 20.28 1.58 -11.36
N GLY A 365 21.04 2.06 -10.36
CA GLY A 365 22.48 2.25 -10.48
C GLY A 365 23.36 1.02 -10.27
N LYS A 366 22.83 -0.09 -9.73
CA LYS A 366 23.63 -1.27 -9.35
C LYS A 366 24.08 -2.15 -10.52
N HIS A 367 23.61 -1.91 -11.75
CA HIS A 367 23.84 -2.82 -12.88
C HIS A 367 25.21 -2.63 -13.54
N SER A 368 25.50 -1.43 -14.03
CA SER A 368 26.76 -1.13 -14.74
C SER A 368 27.32 0.25 -14.42
N SER A 369 28.55 0.50 -14.86
CA SER A 369 29.23 1.78 -14.65
C SER A 369 28.54 2.94 -15.33
N SER A 370 27.88 2.71 -16.48
CA SER A 370 27.06 3.71 -17.16
C SER A 370 25.88 4.16 -16.30
N HIS A 371 25.15 3.20 -15.71
CA HIS A 371 24.02 3.48 -14.82
C HIS A 371 24.48 4.24 -13.56
N ALA A 372 25.55 3.76 -12.91
CA ALA A 372 26.10 4.42 -11.73
C ALA A 372 26.59 5.83 -12.05
N LYS A 373 27.22 6.04 -13.22
CA LYS A 373 27.63 7.36 -13.70
C LYS A 373 26.44 8.31 -13.83
N LYS A 374 25.33 7.86 -14.42
CA LYS A 374 24.14 8.72 -14.56
C LYS A 374 23.58 9.19 -13.21
N LEU A 375 23.69 8.38 -12.15
CA LEU A 375 23.33 8.79 -10.78
C LEU A 375 24.35 9.76 -10.18
N SER A 376 25.64 9.54 -10.44
CA SER A 376 26.72 10.44 -10.01
C SER A 376 26.58 11.83 -10.63
N ASP A 377 26.31 11.90 -11.94
CA ASP A 377 26.13 13.16 -12.68
C ASP A 377 24.98 14.01 -12.09
N GLU A 378 23.97 13.34 -11.52
CA GLU A 378 22.84 13.98 -10.83
C GLU A 378 23.09 14.28 -9.35
N ASN A 379 24.30 14.08 -8.84
CA ASN A 379 24.69 14.25 -7.43
C ASN A 379 23.89 13.37 -6.43
N LEU A 380 23.26 12.28 -6.90
CA LEU A 380 22.46 11.43 -6.02
C LEU A 380 23.29 10.74 -4.94
N LEU A 381 24.55 10.38 -5.22
CA LEU A 381 25.42 9.75 -4.23
C LEU A 381 25.69 10.65 -3.02
N ILE A 382 25.81 11.96 -3.23
CA ILE A 382 25.97 12.94 -2.15
C ILE A 382 24.66 13.09 -1.36
N ILE A 383 23.52 13.12 -2.05
CA ILE A 383 22.21 13.16 -1.40
C ILE A 383 22.02 11.94 -0.50
N LEU A 384 22.39 10.75 -0.98
CA LEU A 384 22.37 9.52 -0.18
C LEU A 384 23.24 9.65 1.08
N VAL A 385 24.47 10.14 0.96
CA VAL A 385 25.35 10.37 2.13
C VAL A 385 24.72 11.34 3.12
N ASN A 386 24.14 12.46 2.63
CA ASN A 386 23.49 13.44 3.48
C ASN A 386 22.29 12.82 4.24
N LEU A 387 21.43 12.06 3.54
CA LEU A 387 20.30 11.37 4.16
C LEU A 387 20.76 10.36 5.23
N TYR A 388 21.88 9.65 5.01
CA TYR A 388 22.42 8.74 6.01
C TYR A 388 22.94 9.46 7.26
N ASN A 389 23.56 10.62 7.06
CA ASN A 389 24.18 11.41 8.12
C ASN A 389 23.17 12.25 8.91
N ALA A 390 21.98 12.51 8.34
CA ALA A 390 20.95 13.30 8.98
C ALA A 390 20.42 12.61 10.26
N ASN A 391 20.26 13.39 11.32
CA ASN A 391 19.88 12.86 12.64
C ASN A 391 18.38 12.48 12.69
N ASP A 392 17.56 13.20 11.94
CA ASP A 392 16.11 13.01 11.78
C ASP A 392 15.73 11.85 10.87
N SER A 393 16.64 11.39 10.00
CA SER A 393 16.43 10.19 9.19
C SER A 393 16.22 8.93 10.05
N SER A 394 15.14 8.23 9.78
CA SER A 394 14.74 6.93 10.33
C SER A 394 15.73 5.81 10.01
N ASP A 395 15.67 4.75 10.83
CA ASP A 395 16.54 3.59 10.67
C ASP A 395 16.29 2.83 9.36
N ASP A 396 15.04 2.74 8.90
CA ASP A 396 14.71 2.10 7.61
C ASP A 396 15.32 2.87 6.44
N LEU A 397 15.19 4.21 6.45
CA LEU A 397 15.82 5.07 5.44
C LEU A 397 17.34 4.88 5.44
N LYS A 398 17.99 4.97 6.60
CA LYS A 398 19.45 4.76 6.73
C LYS A 398 19.88 3.37 6.25
N LYS A 399 19.09 2.32 6.54
CA LYS A 399 19.35 0.95 6.08
C LYS A 399 19.27 0.84 4.56
N LYS A 400 18.23 1.39 3.93
CA LYS A 400 18.09 1.39 2.47
C LYS A 400 19.17 2.22 1.79
N VAL A 401 19.53 3.38 2.34
CA VAL A 401 20.68 4.17 1.87
C VAL A 401 21.94 3.31 1.84
N LYS A 402 22.27 2.64 2.94
CA LYS A 402 23.47 1.81 3.02
C LYS A 402 23.49 0.69 1.95
N LEU A 403 22.36 0.03 1.73
CA LEU A 403 22.22 -1.05 0.74
C LEU A 403 22.34 -0.52 -0.70
N SER A 404 21.58 0.52 -1.04
CA SER A 404 21.62 1.16 -2.35
C SER A 404 23.00 1.72 -2.64
N PHE A 405 23.58 2.45 -1.69
CA PHE A 405 24.91 3.04 -1.80
C PHE A 405 25.99 1.98 -2.06
N LYS A 406 25.99 0.86 -1.31
CA LYS A 406 26.91 -0.25 -1.56
C LYS A 406 26.81 -0.77 -3.00
N GLY A 407 25.58 -1.00 -3.49
CA GLY A 407 25.36 -1.54 -4.83
C GLY A 407 25.83 -0.61 -5.94
N VAL A 408 25.53 0.68 -5.82
CA VAL A 408 25.90 1.69 -6.83
C VAL A 408 27.40 1.97 -6.82
N ILE A 409 28.02 2.15 -5.64
CA ILE A 409 29.45 2.52 -5.53
C ILE A 409 30.36 1.46 -6.13
N GLN A 410 30.01 0.17 -6.02
CA GLN A 410 30.78 -0.91 -6.65
C GLN A 410 30.86 -0.79 -8.19
N LYS A 411 29.95 -0.03 -8.81
CA LYS A 411 29.90 0.20 -10.25
C LYS A 411 30.47 1.56 -10.67
N VAL A 412 30.66 2.50 -9.75
CA VAL A 412 31.27 3.80 -10.05
C VAL A 412 32.74 3.61 -10.42
N THR A 413 33.13 3.98 -11.64
CA THR A 413 34.53 3.91 -12.12
C THR A 413 35.20 5.27 -12.20
N ASP A 414 34.40 6.34 -12.17
CA ASP A 414 34.87 7.72 -12.24
C ASP A 414 35.36 8.19 -10.86
N LEU A 415 36.62 8.63 -10.79
CA LEU A 415 37.21 9.06 -9.53
C LEU A 415 36.66 10.41 -9.07
N GLU A 416 36.44 11.35 -10.00
CA GLU A 416 35.98 12.71 -9.72
C GLU A 416 34.63 12.72 -9.00
N SER A 417 33.75 11.79 -9.35
CA SER A 417 32.45 11.57 -8.71
C SER A 417 32.57 10.93 -7.32
N LEU A 418 33.56 10.06 -7.11
CA LEU A 418 33.69 9.25 -5.90
C LEU A 418 34.42 9.98 -4.77
N GLU A 419 35.34 10.90 -5.10
CA GLU A 419 36.12 11.67 -4.12
C GLU A 419 35.23 12.53 -3.20
N PRO A 420 34.31 13.39 -3.69
CA PRO A 420 33.46 14.20 -2.81
C PRO A 420 32.54 13.34 -1.93
N VAL A 421 32.10 12.20 -2.47
CA VAL A 421 31.25 11.24 -1.76
C VAL A 421 32.01 10.62 -0.59
N PHE A 422 33.26 10.19 -0.80
CA PHE A 422 34.10 9.63 0.24
C PHE A 422 34.42 10.64 1.34
N LEU A 423 34.73 11.89 0.97
CA LEU A 423 35.07 12.93 1.94
C LEU A 423 33.92 13.26 2.89
N LYS A 424 32.67 13.20 2.41
CA LYS A 424 31.46 13.46 3.23
C LYS A 424 30.93 12.22 3.95
N ALA A 425 31.31 11.01 3.51
CA ALA A 425 30.79 9.77 4.06
C ALA A 425 31.27 9.52 5.50
N THR A 426 30.37 9.01 6.35
CA THR A 426 30.74 8.40 7.62
C THR A 426 31.55 7.12 7.38
N ALA A 427 32.31 6.66 8.37
CA ALA A 427 33.12 5.44 8.26
C ALA A 427 32.30 4.21 7.79
N LYS A 428 31.03 4.13 8.18
CA LYS A 428 30.09 3.06 7.79
C LYS A 428 29.78 3.03 6.29
N LEU A 429 29.73 4.18 5.62
CA LEU A 429 29.54 4.28 4.17
C LEU A 429 30.88 4.32 3.42
N ALA A 430 31.86 5.06 3.96
CA ALA A 430 33.16 5.31 3.34
C ALA A 430 33.93 4.03 3.02
N LYS A 431 33.76 2.96 3.81
CA LYS A 431 34.35 1.65 3.52
C LYS A 431 33.99 1.09 2.13
N TYR A 432 32.78 1.37 1.63
CA TYR A 432 32.39 0.93 0.29
C TYR A 432 33.14 1.71 -0.79
N CYS A 433 33.40 3.00 -0.57
CA CYS A 433 34.26 3.80 -1.45
C CYS A 433 35.70 3.29 -1.41
N ILE A 434 36.24 2.94 -0.24
CA ILE A 434 37.59 2.36 -0.09
C ILE A 434 37.74 1.10 -0.94
N CYS A 435 36.79 0.16 -0.83
CA CYS A 435 36.81 -1.05 -1.65
C CYS A 435 36.83 -0.75 -3.14
N GLN A 436 36.17 0.33 -3.57
CA GLN A 436 36.16 0.72 -4.97
C GLN A 436 37.44 1.46 -5.39
N PHE A 437 37.96 2.36 -4.56
CA PHE A 437 39.23 3.04 -4.78
C PHE A 437 40.39 2.05 -4.94
N ALA A 438 40.43 1.00 -4.13
CA ALA A 438 41.45 -0.05 -4.25
C ALA A 438 41.48 -0.72 -5.64
N LYS A 439 40.35 -0.71 -6.38
CA LYS A 439 40.27 -1.24 -7.74
C LYS A 439 40.60 -0.21 -8.82
N ILE A 440 40.43 1.09 -8.55
CA ILE A 440 40.55 2.18 -9.55
C ILE A 440 41.92 2.86 -9.49
N ILE A 441 42.39 3.20 -8.28
CA ILE A 441 43.61 4.00 -8.06
C ILE A 441 44.87 3.34 -8.67
N PRO A 442 45.09 2.01 -8.50
CA PRO A 442 46.32 1.40 -9.03
C PRO A 442 46.46 1.50 -10.55
N LYS A 443 45.35 1.67 -11.29
CA LYS A 443 45.30 1.58 -12.75
C LYS A 443 45.80 2.82 -13.49
N SER A 444 45.88 3.98 -12.85
CA SER A 444 46.26 5.23 -13.52
C SER A 444 47.10 6.15 -12.63
N PRO A 445 48.27 6.62 -13.10
CA PRO A 445 49.03 7.66 -12.42
C PRO A 445 48.24 8.97 -12.23
N ALA A 446 47.30 9.28 -13.13
CA ALA A 446 46.45 10.46 -12.99
C ALA A 446 45.52 10.34 -11.78
N HIS A 447 44.90 9.15 -11.57
CA HIS A 447 44.06 8.88 -10.40
C HIS A 447 44.84 9.02 -9.10
N LYS A 448 46.10 8.54 -9.06
CA LYS A 448 46.97 8.70 -7.88
C LYS A 448 47.19 10.18 -7.53
N LYS A 449 47.51 11.00 -8.54
CA LYS A 449 47.72 12.46 -8.34
C LYS A 449 46.44 13.15 -7.89
N ALA A 450 45.30 12.82 -8.49
CA ALA A 450 43.99 13.36 -8.10
C ALA A 450 43.63 13.01 -6.65
N PHE A 451 43.80 11.74 -6.26
CA PHE A 451 43.48 11.23 -4.92
C PHE A 451 44.27 11.91 -3.79
N ILE A 452 45.50 12.34 -4.07
CA ILE A 452 46.30 13.16 -3.14
C ILE A 452 45.74 14.58 -3.08
N LYS A 453 45.53 15.21 -4.26
CA LYS A 453 45.08 16.61 -4.36
C LYS A 453 43.70 16.84 -3.77
N SER A 454 42.79 15.87 -3.90
CA SER A 454 41.44 15.92 -3.35
C SER A 454 41.40 15.77 -1.82
N GLY A 455 42.52 15.42 -1.18
CA GLY A 455 42.57 15.16 0.26
C GLY A 455 42.03 13.79 0.67
N CYS A 456 41.67 12.93 -0.30
CA CYS A 456 41.16 11.60 0.00
C CYS A 456 42.22 10.71 0.67
N LEU A 457 43.50 10.83 0.30
CA LEU A 457 44.57 10.08 0.97
C LEU A 457 44.71 10.48 2.44
N LYS A 458 44.63 11.79 2.74
CA LYS A 458 44.62 12.30 4.12
C LYS A 458 43.45 11.73 4.90
N ARG A 459 42.24 11.83 4.35
CA ARG A 459 41.03 11.29 4.97
C ARG A 459 41.14 9.79 5.22
N LEU A 460 41.70 9.03 4.28
CA LEU A 460 41.93 7.59 4.40
C LEU A 460 42.83 7.25 5.60
N GLN A 461 43.93 8.00 5.80
CA GLN A 461 44.82 7.75 6.95
C GLN A 461 44.17 8.13 8.28
N GLU A 462 43.43 9.25 8.33
CA GLU A 462 42.70 9.68 9.54
C GLU A 462 41.70 8.64 10.02
N MET A 463 41.02 7.96 9.10
CA MET A 463 39.98 6.98 9.43
C MET A 463 40.51 5.54 9.63
N LYS A 464 41.79 5.29 9.39
CA LYS A 464 42.41 3.94 9.43
C LYS A 464 42.20 3.22 10.77
N ASN A 465 42.11 3.96 11.88
CA ASN A 465 41.94 3.40 13.21
C ASN A 465 40.48 3.10 13.59
N SER A 466 39.51 3.50 12.76
CA SER A 466 38.09 3.26 13.02
C SER A 466 37.73 1.77 12.91
N GLU A 467 36.72 1.33 13.66
CA GLU A 467 36.26 -0.07 13.63
C GLU A 467 35.81 -0.52 12.22
N GLU A 468 35.22 0.39 11.45
CA GLU A 468 34.80 0.10 10.07
C GLU A 468 35.97 0.03 9.10
N ALA A 469 37.06 0.77 9.32
CA ALA A 469 38.27 0.71 8.50
C ALA A 469 39.03 -0.60 8.70
N LYS A 470 39.03 -1.16 9.92
CA LYS A 470 39.59 -2.50 10.19
C LYS A 470 38.94 -3.60 9.35
N LYS A 471 37.65 -3.45 9.01
CA LYS A 471 36.92 -4.40 8.15
C LYS A 471 37.36 -4.36 6.68
N VAL A 472 38.09 -3.33 6.26
CA VAL A 472 38.61 -3.14 4.89
C VAL A 472 40.11 -2.83 4.89
N GLU A 473 40.84 -3.38 5.86
CA GLU A 473 42.27 -3.11 6.05
C GLU A 473 43.11 -3.57 4.86
N MET A 474 42.73 -4.69 4.22
CA MET A 474 43.41 -5.20 3.03
C MET A 474 43.34 -4.20 1.87
N GLU A 475 42.18 -3.59 1.65
CA GLU A 475 41.96 -2.58 0.62
C GLU A 475 42.69 -1.28 0.93
N ILE A 476 42.71 -0.84 2.20
CA ILE A 476 43.50 0.33 2.62
C ILE A 476 44.99 0.08 2.34
N ASN A 477 45.51 -1.10 2.67
CA ASN A 477 46.90 -1.45 2.42
C ASN A 477 47.21 -1.53 0.91
N ALA A 478 46.29 -2.02 0.09
CA ALA A 478 46.43 -2.01 -1.37
C ALA A 478 46.48 -0.59 -1.95
N ILE A 479 45.66 0.33 -1.44
CA ILE A 479 45.71 1.75 -1.81
C ILE A 479 47.04 2.35 -1.39
N ASN A 480 47.48 2.14 -0.14
CA ASN A 480 48.74 2.70 0.37
C ASN A 480 49.95 2.23 -0.45
N LYS A 481 50.00 0.95 -0.85
CA LYS A 481 51.04 0.40 -1.73
C LYS A 481 51.10 1.06 -3.12
N SER A 482 50.05 1.78 -3.51
CA SER A 482 50.03 2.52 -4.78
C SER A 482 50.81 3.84 -4.72
N PHE A 483 51.24 4.28 -3.53
CA PHE A 483 51.94 5.53 -3.27
C PHE A 483 53.32 5.29 -2.64
N PRO A 484 54.29 6.21 -2.80
CA PRO A 484 55.54 6.16 -2.05
C PRO A 484 55.30 6.22 -0.55
N GLU A 485 56.12 5.51 0.23
CA GLU A 485 55.98 5.39 1.68
C GLU A 485 56.02 6.78 2.36
N ASP A 486 56.89 7.67 1.90
CA ASP A 486 57.01 9.04 2.41
C ASP A 486 55.71 9.84 2.26
N VAL A 487 54.98 9.63 1.17
CA VAL A 487 53.69 10.30 0.92
C VAL A 487 52.64 9.77 1.88
N VAL A 488 52.59 8.45 2.11
CA VAL A 488 51.64 7.84 3.05
C VAL A 488 51.94 8.30 4.48
N ASN A 489 53.21 8.30 4.87
CA ASN A 489 53.69 8.72 6.17
C ASN A 489 53.37 10.20 6.43
N TYR A 490 53.58 11.09 5.45
CA TYR A 490 53.24 12.51 5.55
C TYR A 490 51.79 12.76 5.98
N TYR A 491 50.85 11.94 5.50
CA TYR A 491 49.43 12.04 5.84
C TYR A 491 49.00 11.17 7.03
N THR A 492 49.89 10.37 7.60
CA THR A 492 49.56 9.50 8.73
C THR A 492 49.44 10.32 10.03
N PRO A 493 48.31 10.24 10.75
CA PRO A 493 48.15 10.97 12.02
C PRO A 493 49.26 10.63 13.02
N GLY A 494 49.87 11.64 13.64
CA GLY A 494 50.96 11.47 14.62
C GLY A 494 52.35 11.21 14.01
N TYR A 495 52.50 11.25 12.68
CA TYR A 495 53.81 11.04 12.05
C TYR A 495 54.80 12.17 12.39
N SER A 496 54.35 13.42 12.51
CA SER A 496 55.19 14.55 12.96
C SER A 496 55.80 14.31 14.35
N GLU A 497 55.04 13.78 15.30
CA GLU A 497 55.53 13.41 16.63
C GLU A 497 56.56 12.28 16.57
N THR A 498 56.38 11.35 15.62
CA THR A 498 57.34 10.27 15.37
C THR A 498 58.65 10.81 14.81
N LEU A 499 58.59 11.83 13.94
CA LEU A 499 59.78 12.53 13.43
C LEU A 499 60.50 13.31 14.54
N ILE A 500 59.76 14.02 15.40
CA ILE A 500 60.32 14.74 16.56
C ILE A 500 61.05 13.77 17.50
N LYS A 501 60.43 12.63 17.83
CA LYS A 501 61.08 11.58 18.65
C LYS A 501 62.36 11.04 18.03
N ARG A 502 62.45 10.93 16.70
CA ARG A 502 63.68 10.52 16.00
C ARG A 502 64.77 11.58 16.10
N ILE A 503 64.43 12.87 16.03
CA ILE A 503 65.38 13.97 16.25
C ILE A 503 65.92 13.92 17.68
N ASP A 504 65.04 13.76 18.67
CA ASP A 504 65.43 13.68 20.08
C ASP A 504 66.32 12.46 20.39
N GLN A 505 66.18 11.38 19.62
CA GLN A 505 67.04 10.19 19.70
C GLN A 505 68.38 10.40 19.00
N ALA A 506 68.40 11.09 17.85
CA ALA A 506 69.62 11.40 17.12
C ALA A 506 70.50 12.46 17.84
N GLY A 507 69.91 13.31 18.68
CA GLY A 507 70.64 14.24 19.54
C GLY A 507 71.21 13.62 20.82
N LYS A 508 70.96 12.32 21.08
CA LYS A 508 71.47 11.56 22.23
C LYS A 508 72.59 10.57 21.87
N SER A 509 73.01 10.55 20.61
CA SER A 509 74.18 9.86 20.07
C SER A 509 75.23 10.87 19.67
#